data_AF-A0A3R7EH32-F1
#
_entry.id   AF-A0A3R7EH32-F1
#
_cell.length_a   1.000
_cell.length_b   1.000
_cell.length_c   1.000
_cell.angle_alpha   90.00
_cell.angle_beta   90.00
_cell.angle_gamma   90.00
#
_symmetry.space_group_name_H-M   'P 1'
#
loop_
_entity.id
_entity.type
_entity.pdbx_description
1 polymer ?
#
loop_
_entity_poly.entity_id
_entity_poly.type
_entity_poly.pdbx_seq_one_letter_code
_entity_poly.pdbx_strand_id
1 'polypeptide(L)'
;MAGSKMPPRFVPTLTDVVHVPGDGRPPTAAQAAPVQPQAQAPAPQQAPPPAPSLQDGVAASGGLPRDFEEYVVHRVMQRVDVALDQRLREAIAQVVQEQTRFLVPRLRDEVESVVRHAVYEAVAQELADERGAR
;
A
#
# COMPACT_ATOMS: atom_id res chain seq x y z
N MET A 1 -50.27 -16.00 12.29
CA MET A 1 -49.10 -16.83 11.94
C MET A 1 -48.45 -16.23 10.70
N ALA A 2 -47.24 -15.69 10.84
CA ALA A 2 -46.44 -15.15 9.73
C ALA A 2 -44.96 -15.38 10.06
N GLY A 3 -44.20 -15.77 9.03
CA GLY A 3 -42.96 -16.55 9.11
C GLY A 3 -41.81 -15.97 9.93
N SER A 4 -41.12 -16.88 10.62
CA SER A 4 -39.82 -16.67 11.26
C SER A 4 -38.78 -16.20 10.23
N LYS A 5 -38.29 -14.96 10.37
CA LYS A 5 -37.10 -14.46 9.65
C LYS A 5 -35.88 -15.22 10.16
N MET A 6 -35.48 -16.25 9.42
CA MET A 6 -34.25 -16.98 9.70
C MET A 6 -33.06 -16.08 9.31
N PRO A 7 -32.15 -15.74 10.23
CA PRO A 7 -30.98 -14.94 9.87
C PRO A 7 -30.01 -15.77 9.02
N PRO A 8 -29.28 -15.16 8.08
CA PRO A 8 -28.33 -15.88 7.24
C PRO A 8 -27.23 -16.50 8.10
N ARG A 9 -27.09 -17.82 8.01
CA ARG A 9 -25.98 -18.57 8.57
C ARG A 9 -24.88 -18.58 7.52
N PHE A 10 -23.66 -18.27 7.93
CA PHE A 10 -22.41 -18.25 7.15
C PHE A 10 -22.03 -16.90 6.55
N VAL A 11 -21.46 -16.06 7.41
CA VAL A 11 -20.39 -15.15 7.01
C VAL A 11 -19.08 -15.77 7.47
N PRO A 12 -18.20 -16.28 6.58
CA PRO A 12 -16.84 -16.61 6.97
C PRO A 12 -16.09 -15.32 7.25
N THR A 13 -15.67 -15.09 8.50
CA THR A 13 -14.79 -13.97 8.85
C THR A 13 -13.35 -14.41 8.67
N LEU A 14 -12.75 -14.03 7.53
CA LEU A 14 -11.31 -14.22 7.29
C LEU A 14 -10.66 -12.84 7.23
N THR A 15 -10.30 -12.34 8.40
CA THR A 15 -9.43 -11.17 8.55
C THR A 15 -8.39 -11.49 9.61
N ASP A 16 -7.22 -11.96 9.18
CA ASP A 16 -6.03 -11.99 10.02
C ASP A 16 -5.43 -10.58 10.09
N VAL A 17 -5.15 -10.12 11.30
CA VAL A 17 -4.49 -8.83 11.54
C VAL A 17 -2.98 -9.04 11.45
N VAL A 18 -2.37 -8.57 10.36
CA VAL A 18 -0.91 -8.54 10.21
C VAL A 18 -0.33 -7.49 11.17
N HIS A 19 0.35 -7.95 12.22
CA HIS A 19 1.16 -7.08 13.07
C HIS A 19 2.49 -6.81 12.36
N VAL A 20 2.75 -5.54 12.02
CA VAL A 20 4.05 -5.09 11.51
C VAL A 20 4.99 -4.94 12.72
N PRO A 21 6.10 -5.68 12.82
CA PRO A 21 7.07 -5.46 13.90
C PRO A 21 7.82 -4.16 13.60
N GLY A 22 7.35 -3.08 14.23
CA GLY A 22 7.85 -1.72 14.01
C GLY A 22 8.07 -0.91 15.28
N ASP A 23 7.97 -1.52 16.47
CA ASP A 23 8.36 -0.89 17.74
C ASP A 23 9.89 -0.90 17.92
N GLY A 24 10.60 -0.38 16.92
CA GLY A 24 12.04 -0.13 16.94
C GLY A 24 12.33 1.24 17.54
N ARG A 25 12.04 1.43 18.83
CA ARG A 25 12.52 2.60 19.57
C ARG A 25 14.05 2.51 19.66
N PRO A 26 14.82 3.45 19.10
CA PRO A 26 16.27 3.41 19.26
C PRO A 26 16.62 3.73 20.73
N PRO A 27 17.49 2.95 21.39
CA PRO A 27 18.09 3.39 22.64
C PRO A 27 19.05 4.53 22.30
N THR A 28 18.67 5.77 22.62
CA THR A 28 19.61 6.90 22.58
C THR A 28 20.55 6.72 23.76
N ALA A 29 21.69 6.06 23.49
CA ALA A 29 22.81 6.00 24.39
C ALA A 29 23.28 7.43 24.69
N ALA A 30 23.21 7.81 25.96
CA ALA A 30 23.89 8.97 26.49
C ALA A 30 25.38 8.87 26.12
N GLN A 31 25.85 9.77 25.26
CA GLN A 31 27.27 10.00 25.04
C GLN A 31 27.65 11.34 25.63
N ALA A 32 28.64 11.23 26.51
CA ALA A 32 29.14 12.23 27.42
C ALA A 32 29.72 13.44 26.69
N ALA A 33 29.50 14.61 27.28
CA ALA A 33 30.23 15.82 26.98
C ALA A 33 31.73 15.67 27.32
N PRO A 34 32.62 16.23 26.49
CA PRO A 34 33.89 16.75 26.97
C PRO A 34 33.97 18.28 26.76
N VAL A 35 34.11 18.96 27.90
CA VAL A 35 34.96 20.14 28.17
C VAL A 35 35.00 21.30 27.15
N GLN A 36 34.43 22.41 27.58
CA GLN A 36 34.66 23.75 27.02
C GLN A 36 36.10 24.23 27.30
N PRO A 37 36.81 24.83 26.33
CA PRO A 37 37.90 25.75 26.61
C PRO A 37 37.40 27.20 26.52
N GLN A 38 37.34 27.80 27.71
CA GLN A 38 37.70 29.19 28.02
C GLN A 38 36.97 30.35 27.33
N ALA A 39 36.26 31.09 28.18
CA ALA A 39 35.75 32.43 27.96
C ALA A 39 36.87 33.41 27.53
N GLN A 40 36.66 34.07 26.39
CA GLN A 40 37.21 35.39 26.10
C GLN A 40 36.04 36.32 25.75
N ALA A 41 35.78 37.27 26.64
CA ALA A 41 35.18 38.56 26.30
C ALA A 41 36.26 39.61 26.60
N PRO A 42 36.43 40.65 25.76
CA PRO A 42 35.52 41.80 25.87
C PRO A 42 35.16 42.54 24.54
N ALA A 43 33.86 42.86 24.42
CA ALA A 43 33.21 44.06 23.84
C ALA A 43 33.39 44.43 22.33
N PRO A 44 32.51 45.27 21.73
CA PRO A 44 31.08 45.49 21.89
C PRO A 44 30.26 45.22 20.59
N GLN A 45 28.97 44.92 20.79
CA GLN A 45 27.85 44.93 19.84
C GLN A 45 28.10 45.35 18.38
N GLN A 46 27.94 44.39 17.47
CA GLN A 46 27.27 44.63 16.18
C GLN A 46 25.92 43.91 16.23
N ALA A 47 24.84 44.68 16.09
CA ALA A 47 23.49 44.15 16.00
C ALA A 47 23.39 43.19 14.79
N PRO A 48 22.85 41.97 14.95
CA PRO A 48 22.50 41.18 13.79
C PRO A 48 21.37 41.92 13.03
N PRO A 49 21.39 41.97 11.68
CA PRO A 49 20.20 42.34 10.94
C PRO A 49 19.08 41.36 11.35
N PRO A 50 17.82 41.82 11.52
CA PRO A 50 16.73 40.90 11.75
C PRO A 50 16.65 39.96 10.55
N ALA A 51 17.00 38.70 10.75
CA ALA A 51 16.55 37.65 9.86
C ALA A 51 15.01 37.75 9.83
N PRO A 52 14.35 37.70 8.66
CA PRO A 52 12.90 37.59 8.61
C PRO A 52 12.54 36.29 9.32
N SER A 53 12.06 36.44 10.56
CA SER A 53 11.46 35.36 11.31
C SER A 53 10.39 34.75 10.42
N LEU A 54 10.55 33.49 10.03
CA LEU A 54 9.48 32.65 9.43
C LEU A 54 8.40 32.34 10.50
N GLN A 55 8.01 33.35 11.29
CA GLN A 55 7.03 33.26 12.36
C GLN A 55 5.71 33.96 12.00
N ASP A 56 5.59 34.50 10.78
CA ASP A 56 4.31 34.95 10.22
C ASP A 56 3.40 33.79 9.74
N GLY A 57 3.79 32.53 9.94
CA GLY A 57 3.00 31.36 9.55
C GLY A 57 2.19 30.72 10.69
N VAL A 58 2.47 31.04 11.96
CA VAL A 58 1.90 30.31 13.12
C VAL A 58 0.95 31.18 13.95
N ALA A 59 0.86 32.48 13.68
CA ALA A 59 -0.03 33.41 14.38
C ALA A 59 -1.42 33.58 13.74
N ALA A 60 -1.76 32.83 12.69
CA ALA A 60 -3.09 32.84 12.08
C ALA A 60 -3.97 31.64 12.50
N SER A 61 -3.58 30.89 13.55
CA SER A 61 -4.42 29.84 14.16
C SER A 61 -5.43 30.41 15.17
N GLY A 62 -5.78 31.69 15.04
CA GLY A 62 -6.90 32.28 15.76
C GLY A 62 -8.22 31.85 15.13
N GLY A 63 -8.66 30.62 15.48
CA GLY A 63 -9.98 30.05 15.21
C GLY A 63 -10.57 30.39 13.84
N LEU A 64 -10.29 29.56 12.83
CA LEU A 64 -11.08 29.60 11.60
C LEU A 64 -12.56 29.44 12.01
N PRO A 65 -13.48 30.25 11.45
CA PRO A 65 -14.90 30.04 11.70
C PRO A 65 -15.23 28.57 11.44
N ARG A 66 -15.92 27.89 12.36
CA ARG A 66 -16.19 26.43 12.24
C ARG A 66 -16.77 26.07 10.87
N ASP A 67 -17.61 26.95 10.32
CA ASP A 67 -18.20 26.80 8.98
C ASP A 67 -17.14 26.73 7.85
N PHE A 68 -16.04 27.46 8.00
CA PHE A 68 -14.93 27.43 7.05
C PHE A 68 -14.11 26.14 7.18
N GLU A 69 -13.87 25.67 8.41
CA GLU A 69 -13.20 24.37 8.64
C GLU A 69 -14.01 23.24 8.01
N GLU A 70 -15.33 23.20 8.23
CA GLU A 70 -16.24 22.23 7.62
C GLU A 70 -16.22 22.31 6.09
N TYR A 71 -16.26 23.50 5.51
CA TYR A 71 -16.12 23.70 4.07
C TYR A 71 -14.79 23.14 3.53
N VAL A 72 -13.68 23.40 4.22
CA VAL A 72 -12.37 22.87 3.84
C VAL A 72 -12.34 21.35 3.93
N VAL A 73 -12.90 20.76 4.99
CA VAL A 73 -13.01 19.30 5.15
C VAL A 73 -13.80 18.70 3.99
N HIS A 74 -14.99 19.23 3.67
CA HIS A 74 -15.79 18.74 2.55
C HIS A 74 -15.04 18.81 1.22
N ARG A 75 -14.35 19.92 0.98
CA ARG A 75 -13.54 20.11 -0.24
C ARG A 75 -12.36 19.15 -0.29
N VAL A 76 -11.69 18.89 0.83
CA VAL A 76 -10.58 17.93 0.92
C VAL A 76 -11.09 16.52 0.70
N MET A 77 -12.17 16.13 1.37
CA MET A 77 -12.78 14.81 1.22
C MET A 77 -13.16 14.53 -0.23
N GLN A 78 -13.78 15.49 -0.92
CA GLN A 78 -14.11 15.35 -2.35
C GLN A 78 -12.86 15.23 -3.24
N ARG A 79 -11.80 16.01 -2.96
CA ARG A 79 -10.55 15.92 -3.74
C ARG A 79 -9.79 14.62 -3.47
N VAL A 80 -9.81 14.15 -2.23
CA VAL A 80 -9.20 12.87 -1.84
C VAL A 80 -9.94 11.71 -2.49
N ASP A 81 -11.27 11.73 -2.51
CA ASP A 81 -12.08 10.68 -3.14
C ASP A 81 -11.72 10.50 -4.62
N VAL A 82 -11.69 11.58 -5.39
CA VAL A 82 -11.29 11.55 -6.81
C VAL A 82 -9.84 11.08 -6.98
N ALA A 83 -8.92 11.55 -6.13
CA ALA A 83 -7.52 11.14 -6.20
C ALA A 83 -7.31 9.66 -5.84
N LEU A 84 -8.09 9.14 -4.90
CA LEU A 84 -8.06 7.74 -4.50
C LEU A 84 -8.66 6.84 -5.58
N ASP A 85 -9.79 7.20 -6.20
CA ASP A 85 -10.36 6.43 -7.31
C ASP A 85 -9.37 6.33 -8.48
N GLN A 86 -8.72 7.44 -8.83
CA GLN A 86 -7.70 7.45 -9.88
C GLN A 86 -6.51 6.54 -9.53
N ARG A 87 -5.95 6.67 -8.32
CA ARG A 87 -4.83 5.82 -7.87
C ARG A 87 -5.21 4.35 -7.79
N LEU A 88 -6.45 4.05 -7.37
CA LEU A 88 -6.96 2.69 -7.30
C LEU A 88 -7.06 2.07 -8.71
N ARG A 89 -7.62 2.81 -9.68
CA ARG A 89 -7.69 2.35 -11.08
C ARG A 89 -6.32 2.08 -11.67
N GLU A 90 -5.36 2.97 -11.43
CA GLU A 90 -3.98 2.81 -11.90
C GLU A 90 -3.30 1.60 -11.25
N ALA A 91 -3.45 1.42 -9.94
CA ALA A 91 -2.89 0.27 -9.24
C ALA A 91 -3.48 -1.05 -9.75
N ILE A 92 -4.80 -1.11 -9.96
CA ILE A 92 -5.46 -2.29 -10.53
C ILE A 92 -4.96 -2.55 -11.95
N ALA A 93 -4.86 -1.52 -12.79
CA ALA A 93 -4.37 -1.67 -14.16
C ALA A 93 -2.95 -2.23 -14.20
N GLN A 94 -2.06 -1.75 -13.33
CA GLN A 94 -0.69 -2.26 -13.19
C GLN A 94 -0.69 -3.74 -12.78
N VAL A 95 -1.41 -4.09 -11.73
CA VAL A 95 -1.48 -5.48 -11.24
C VAL A 95 -2.05 -6.41 -12.31
N VAL A 96 -3.15 -6.03 -12.97
CA VAL A 96 -3.75 -6.83 -14.04
C VAL A 96 -2.79 -6.97 -15.23
N GLN A 97 -2.08 -5.90 -15.61
CA GLN A 97 -1.11 -5.97 -16.70
C GLN A 97 0.07 -6.89 -16.35
N GLU A 98 0.61 -6.77 -15.14
CA GLU A 98 1.68 -7.64 -14.66
C GLU A 98 1.21 -9.10 -14.61
N GLN A 99 0.07 -9.37 -13.98
CA GLN A 99 -0.50 -10.72 -13.90
C GLN A 99 -0.79 -11.30 -15.28
N THR A 100 -1.39 -10.53 -16.19
CA THR A 100 -1.67 -10.99 -17.56
C THR A 100 -0.38 -11.32 -18.30
N ARG A 101 0.64 -10.47 -18.15
CA ARG A 101 1.96 -10.69 -18.77
C ARG A 101 2.61 -12.00 -18.31
N PHE A 102 2.45 -12.39 -17.05
CA PHE A 102 3.01 -13.63 -16.51
C PHE A 102 2.13 -14.87 -16.75
N LEU A 103 0.81 -14.72 -16.76
CA LEU A 103 -0.10 -15.85 -16.90
C LEU A 103 -0.12 -16.41 -18.33
N VAL A 104 -0.04 -15.56 -19.36
CA VAL A 104 -0.05 -16.01 -20.77
C VAL A 104 1.03 -17.04 -21.09
N PRO A 105 2.33 -16.81 -20.81
CA PRO A 105 3.36 -17.82 -21.09
C PRO A 105 3.19 -19.08 -20.24
N ARG A 106 2.85 -18.94 -18.95
CA ARG A 106 2.61 -20.08 -18.06
C ARG A 106 1.48 -20.99 -18.57
N LEU A 107 0.37 -20.40 -19.00
CA LEU A 107 -0.76 -21.13 -19.58
C LEU A 107 -0.38 -21.82 -20.89
N ARG A 108 0.48 -21.21 -21.71
CA ARG A 108 0.98 -21.86 -22.94
C ARG A 108 1.78 -23.12 -22.62
N ASP A 109 2.67 -23.05 -21.64
CA ASP A 109 3.47 -24.20 -21.23
C ASP A 109 2.58 -25.33 -20.65
N GLU A 110 1.58 -24.96 -19.86
CA GLU A 110 0.61 -25.91 -19.29
C GLU A 110 -0.24 -26.58 -20.38
N VAL A 111 -0.76 -25.80 -21.33
CA VAL A 111 -1.49 -26.31 -22.49
C VAL A 111 -0.61 -27.22 -23.34
N GLU A 112 0.65 -26.85 -23.60
CA GLU A 112 1.58 -27.70 -24.36
C GLU A 112 1.80 -29.05 -23.66
N SER A 113 2.03 -29.02 -22.34
CA SER A 113 2.21 -30.25 -21.55
C SER A 113 0.98 -31.16 -21.60
N VAL A 114 -0.22 -30.59 -21.44
CA VAL A 114 -1.49 -31.33 -21.51
C VAL A 114 -1.70 -31.92 -22.91
N VAL A 115 -1.46 -31.14 -23.96
CA VAL A 115 -1.60 -31.59 -25.35
C VAL A 115 -0.61 -32.71 -25.66
N ARG A 116 0.66 -32.54 -25.27
CA ARG A 116 1.70 -33.56 -25.44
C ARG A 116 1.28 -34.88 -24.79
N HIS A 117 0.83 -34.83 -23.53
CA HIS A 117 0.40 -36.02 -22.81
C HIS A 117 -0.81 -36.69 -23.48
N ALA A 118 -1.84 -35.92 -23.85
CA ALA A 118 -3.02 -36.44 -24.53
C ALA A 118 -2.68 -37.10 -25.88
N VAL A 119 -1.76 -36.50 -26.65
CA VAL A 119 -1.28 -37.08 -27.92
C VAL A 119 -0.52 -38.38 -27.67
N TYR A 120 0.36 -38.44 -26.66
CA TYR A 120 1.05 -39.68 -26.32
C TYR A 120 0.08 -40.81 -25.95
N GLU A 121 -0.91 -40.52 -25.11
CA GLU A 121 -1.92 -41.49 -24.71
C GLU A 121 -2.75 -41.96 -25.90
N ALA A 122 -3.22 -41.04 -26.75
CA ALA A 122 -3.99 -41.38 -27.94
C ALA A 122 -3.19 -42.24 -28.93
N VAL A 123 -1.91 -41.91 -29.17
CA VAL A 123 -1.03 -42.71 -30.04
C VAL A 123 -0.74 -44.08 -29.44
N ALA A 124 -0.55 -44.17 -28.12
CA ALA A 124 -0.35 -45.45 -27.44
C ALA A 124 -1.59 -46.35 -27.54
N GLN A 125 -2.79 -45.76 -27.43
CA GLN A 125 -4.07 -46.45 -27.63
C GLN A 125 -4.20 -46.96 -29.06
N GLU A 126 -3.93 -46.12 -30.06
CA GLU A 126 -4.00 -46.52 -31.48
C GLU A 126 -3.07 -47.70 -31.78
N LEU A 127 -1.82 -47.64 -31.29
CA LEU A 127 -0.85 -48.72 -31.45
C LEU A 127 -1.23 -50.01 -30.71
N ALA A 128 -2.01 -49.93 -29.63
CA ALA A 128 -2.52 -51.09 -28.92
C ALA A 128 -3.69 -51.74 -29.69
N ASP A 129 -4.60 -50.93 -30.22
CA ASP A 129 -5.73 -51.39 -31.02
C ASP A 129 -5.28 -52.05 -32.33
N GLU A 130 -4.31 -51.46 -33.05
CA GLU A 130 -3.73 -52.05 -34.26
C GLU A 130 -3.04 -53.40 -34.00
N ARG A 131 -2.47 -53.60 -32.80
CA ARG A 131 -1.87 -54.88 -32.40
C ARG A 131 -2.90 -55.91 -31.96
N GLY A 132 -3.99 -55.49 -31.32
CA GLY A 132 -5.09 -56.37 -30.91
C GLY A 132 -5.97 -56.83 -32.08
N ALA A 133 -5.99 -56.07 -33.18
CA ALA A 133 -6.70 -56.41 -34.41
C ALA A 133 -5.93 -57.39 -35.34
N ARG A 134 -4.67 -57.72 -35.02
CA ARG A 134 -3.85 -58.72 -35.73
C ARG A 134 -3.83 -60.05 -34.98
#